data_AF-A0A2A2PYL9-F1
#
_entry.id   AF-A0A2A2PYL9-F1
#
_cell.length_a   1.000
_cell.length_b   1.000
_cell.length_c   1.000
_cell.angle_alpha   90.00
_cell.angle_beta   90.00
_cell.angle_gamma   90.00
#
_symmetry.space_group_name_H-M   'P 1'
#
loop_
_entity.id
_entity.type
_entity.pdbx_description
1 polymer ?
#
loop_
_entity_poly.entity_id
_entity_poly.type
_entity_poly.pdbx_seq_one_letter_code
_entity_poly.pdbx_strand_id
1 'polypeptide(L)'
;MDLETARQHIRQAVDRMRACSPQPVFDEWAILGRAAAGGGVLAYSGPRPEAFKRNLPADAAPLRTLTAGRQLADGDLEFAAEAAGTRYDALLKLGDATYLVFNHTGKDLAAIRAEAKWLAVQGVLFELSEKFRADPLVMEQ
;
A
#
# COMPACT_ATOMS: atom_id res chain seq x y z
N MET A 1 14.25 4.26 7.73
CA MET A 1 13.35 4.20 8.91
C MET A 1 13.09 2.78 9.38
N ASP A 2 12.72 2.62 10.64
CA ASP A 2 12.18 1.38 11.22
C ASP A 2 10.67 1.17 10.93
N LEU A 3 10.15 0.00 11.27
CA LEU A 3 8.76 -0.38 11.02
C LEU A 3 7.74 0.47 11.80
N GLU A 4 8.05 0.90 13.03
CA GLU A 4 7.12 1.74 13.81
C GLU A 4 7.01 3.13 13.21
N THR A 5 8.14 3.73 12.83
CA THR A 5 8.19 5.02 12.13
C THR A 5 7.44 4.95 10.81
N ALA A 6 7.66 3.89 10.01
CA ALA A 6 6.93 3.67 8.76
C ALA A 6 5.42 3.59 8.99
N ARG A 7 4.96 2.82 10.00
CA ARG A 7 3.54 2.71 10.36
C ARG A 7 2.94 4.06 10.76
N GLN A 8 3.69 4.89 11.49
CA GLN A 8 3.23 6.22 11.87
C GLN A 8 3.05 7.13 10.66
N HIS A 9 4.01 7.15 9.73
CA HIS A 9 3.89 7.93 8.49
C HIS A 9 2.73 7.48 7.61
N ILE A 10 2.53 6.16 7.48
CA ILE A 10 1.40 5.61 6.72
C ILE A 10 0.07 6.00 7.37
N ARG A 11 -0.05 5.87 8.70
CA ARG A 11 -1.26 6.27 9.43
C ARG A 11 -1.57 7.76 9.22
N GLN A 12 -0.56 8.62 9.38
CA GLN A 12 -0.71 10.06 9.15
C GLN A 12 -1.15 10.38 7.72
N ALA A 13 -0.59 9.69 6.72
CA ALA A 13 -1.00 9.84 5.33
C ALA A 13 -2.47 9.44 5.14
N VAL A 14 -2.89 8.30 5.70
CA VAL A 14 -4.30 7.84 5.63
C VAL A 14 -5.25 8.81 6.31
N ASP A 15 -4.89 9.34 7.48
CA ASP A 15 -5.69 10.36 8.16
C ASP A 15 -5.80 11.65 7.35
N ARG A 16 -4.71 12.09 6.69
CA ARG A 16 -4.74 13.24 5.77
C ARG A 16 -5.62 12.97 4.55
N MET A 17 -5.54 11.78 3.96
CA MET A 17 -6.42 11.37 2.85
C MET A 17 -7.90 11.39 3.27
N ARG A 18 -8.21 10.94 4.50
CA ARG A 18 -9.56 11.03 5.09
C ARG A 18 -10.00 12.46 5.37
N ALA A 19 -9.11 13.35 5.82
CA ALA A 19 -9.45 14.75 5.98
C ALA A 19 -9.82 15.41 4.63
N CYS A 20 -9.19 14.94 3.54
CA CYS A 20 -9.48 15.43 2.20
C CYS A 20 -10.82 14.93 1.65
N SER A 21 -11.37 13.78 2.05
CA SER A 21 -12.61 13.20 1.48
C SER A 21 -13.60 12.69 2.53
N PRO A 22 -14.93 12.96 2.41
CA PRO A 22 -15.92 12.47 3.36
C PRO A 22 -16.00 10.93 3.44
N GLN A 23 -15.45 10.23 2.45
CA GLN A 23 -15.30 8.78 2.46
C GLN A 23 -13.81 8.42 2.41
N PRO A 24 -13.38 7.35 3.12
CA PRO A 24 -12.00 6.90 3.05
C PRO A 24 -11.68 6.47 1.62
N VAL A 25 -10.62 7.04 1.06
CA VAL A 25 -10.15 6.69 -0.29
C VAL A 25 -9.54 5.30 -0.29
N PHE A 26 -8.78 4.99 0.76
CA PHE A 26 -8.36 3.63 1.11
C PHE A 26 -8.78 3.37 2.55
N ASP A 27 -9.55 2.32 2.76
CA ASP A 27 -10.00 1.86 4.09
C ASP A 27 -9.15 0.71 4.63
N GLU A 28 -8.27 0.16 3.79
CA GLU A 28 -7.41 -0.97 4.10
C GLU A 28 -5.98 -0.71 3.58
N TRP A 29 -4.98 -1.03 4.39
CA TRP A 29 -3.57 -1.05 3.99
C TRP A 29 -2.79 -2.14 4.70
N ALA A 30 -1.74 -2.64 4.04
CA ALA A 30 -0.85 -3.64 4.59
C ALA A 30 0.60 -3.43 4.15
N ILE A 31 1.54 -3.64 5.07
CA ILE A 31 2.96 -3.75 4.76
C ILE A 31 3.28 -5.23 4.57
N LEU A 32 3.78 -5.57 3.40
CA LEU A 32 4.17 -6.90 2.99
C LEU A 32 5.69 -6.99 2.91
N GLY A 33 6.27 -8.01 3.52
CA GLY A 33 7.69 -8.33 3.41
C GLY A 33 7.92 -9.59 2.58
N ARG A 34 8.97 -9.62 1.77
CA ARG A 34 9.38 -10.81 1.00
C ARG A 34 10.11 -11.81 1.90
N ALA A 35 9.40 -12.46 2.83
CA ALA A 35 9.94 -13.62 3.53
C ALA A 35 10.02 -14.80 2.55
N ALA A 36 11.18 -15.48 2.53
CA ALA A 36 11.64 -16.48 1.55
C ALA A 36 10.71 -17.70 1.30
N ALA A 37 9.65 -17.86 2.07
CA ALA A 37 8.70 -18.97 1.92
C ALA A 37 7.22 -18.58 2.03
N GLY A 38 6.87 -17.30 2.20
CA GLY A 38 5.47 -16.98 2.50
C GLY A 38 5.00 -15.52 2.50
N GLY A 39 5.84 -14.55 2.14
CA GLY A 39 5.38 -13.16 1.96
C GLY A 39 4.57 -12.62 3.16
N GLY A 40 5.22 -12.42 4.31
CA GLY A 40 4.51 -12.10 5.55
C GLY A 40 3.91 -10.69 5.57
N VAL A 41 2.73 -10.55 6.19
CA VAL A 41 2.17 -9.25 6.59
C VAL A 41 2.95 -8.74 7.81
N LEU A 42 3.75 -7.69 7.62
CA LEU A 42 4.51 -7.03 8.68
C LEU A 42 3.64 -6.08 9.50
N ALA A 43 2.70 -5.41 8.82
CA ALA A 43 1.70 -4.56 9.46
C ALA A 43 0.42 -4.57 8.63
N TYR A 44 -0.73 -4.43 9.29
CA TYR A 44 -2.03 -4.36 8.64
C TYR A 44 -2.95 -3.43 9.40
N SER A 45 -3.79 -2.71 8.65
CA SER A 45 -4.92 -1.96 9.18
C SER A 45 -6.06 -2.01 8.17
N GLY A 46 -7.23 -2.44 8.60
CA GLY A 46 -8.41 -2.52 7.75
C GLY A 46 -9.53 -3.32 8.41
N PRO A 47 -10.71 -3.38 7.79
CA PRO A 47 -11.90 -3.99 8.38
C PRO A 47 -11.89 -5.53 8.34
N ARG A 48 -10.99 -6.17 7.59
CA ARG A 48 -11.01 -7.61 7.31
C ARG A 48 -9.65 -8.33 7.51
N PRO A 49 -8.99 -8.19 8.68
CA PRO A 49 -7.63 -8.71 8.91
C PRO A 49 -7.46 -10.20 8.63
N GLU A 50 -8.42 -11.02 9.04
CA GLU A 50 -8.33 -12.47 8.85
C GLU A 50 -8.56 -12.89 7.39
N ALA A 51 -9.51 -12.26 6.71
CA ALA A 51 -9.76 -12.54 5.30
C ALA A 51 -8.57 -12.10 4.43
N PHE A 52 -8.00 -10.94 4.73
CA PHE A 52 -6.80 -10.44 4.07
C PHE A 52 -5.63 -11.42 4.21
N LYS A 53 -5.33 -11.86 5.44
CA LYS A 53 -4.24 -12.83 5.68
C LYS A 53 -4.47 -14.17 4.96
N ARG A 54 -5.70 -14.67 4.92
CA ARG A 54 -6.03 -15.92 4.20
C ARG A 54 -5.85 -15.81 2.69
N ASN A 55 -6.21 -14.66 2.11
CA ASN A 55 -6.15 -14.45 0.67
C ASN A 55 -4.79 -13.92 0.20
N LEU A 56 -3.96 -13.45 1.13
CA LEU A 56 -2.64 -12.89 0.84
C LEU A 56 -1.78 -13.73 -0.12
N PRO A 57 -1.67 -15.07 -0.01
CA PRO A 57 -0.87 -15.83 -0.96
C PRO A 57 -1.38 -15.69 -2.42
N ALA A 58 -2.69 -15.59 -2.60
CA ALA A 58 -3.32 -15.38 -3.90
C ALA A 58 -3.18 -13.92 -4.36
N ASP A 59 -3.40 -12.97 -3.47
CA ASP A 59 -3.31 -11.53 -3.78
C ASP A 59 -1.86 -11.05 -3.98
N ALA A 60 -0.89 -11.72 -3.35
CA ALA A 60 0.54 -11.48 -3.51
C ALA A 60 1.12 -12.12 -4.78
N ALA A 61 0.44 -13.08 -5.43
CA ALA A 61 0.96 -13.70 -6.65
C ALA A 61 1.10 -12.70 -7.82
N PRO A 62 0.09 -11.86 -8.13
CA PRO A 62 0.24 -10.76 -9.10
C PRO A 62 1.34 -9.77 -8.71
N LEU A 63 1.45 -9.43 -7.42
CA LEU A 63 2.49 -8.54 -6.91
C LEU A 63 3.90 -9.14 -7.11
N ARG A 64 4.06 -10.44 -6.84
CA ARG A 64 5.32 -11.16 -7.09
C ARG A 64 5.66 -11.17 -8.58
N THR A 65 4.69 -11.37 -9.46
CA THR A 65 4.92 -11.30 -10.91
C THR A 65 5.32 -9.90 -11.36
N LEU A 66 4.64 -8.86 -10.87
CA LEU A 66 4.94 -7.45 -11.15
C LEU A 66 6.37 -7.09 -10.71
N THR A 67 6.76 -7.53 -9.52
CA THR A 67 8.06 -7.19 -8.91
C THR A 67 9.20 -8.12 -9.33
N ALA A 68 8.93 -9.34 -9.82
CA ALA A 68 9.96 -10.29 -10.24
C ALA A 68 10.72 -9.87 -11.51
N GLY A 69 10.12 -9.03 -12.36
CA GLY A 69 10.74 -8.53 -13.59
C GLY A 69 11.06 -7.04 -13.57
N ARG A 70 10.76 -6.32 -12.48
CA ARG A 70 10.88 -4.86 -12.40
C ARG A 70 11.77 -4.45 -11.25
N GLN A 71 12.79 -3.65 -11.55
CA GLN A 71 13.54 -2.92 -10.54
C GLN A 71 12.74 -1.68 -10.15
N LEU A 72 11.83 -1.82 -9.19
CA LEU A 72 11.20 -0.67 -8.55
C LEU A 72 12.22 -0.02 -7.61
N ALA A 73 12.38 1.30 -7.75
CA ALA A 73 13.18 2.08 -6.81
C ALA A 73 12.39 2.29 -5.50
N ASP A 74 13.09 2.56 -4.42
CA ASP A 74 12.44 2.85 -3.15
C ASP A 74 11.62 4.13 -3.24
N GLY A 75 10.40 4.08 -2.70
CA GLY A 75 9.39 5.12 -2.87
C GLY A 75 8.63 5.06 -4.20
N ASP A 76 8.88 4.10 -5.10
CA ASP A 76 8.08 3.99 -6.32
C ASP A 76 6.64 3.60 -5.99
N LEU A 77 5.71 4.46 -6.42
CA LEU A 77 4.27 4.30 -6.27
C LEU A 77 3.67 3.83 -7.60
N GLU A 78 2.96 2.72 -7.55
CA GLU A 78 2.21 2.17 -8.67
C GLU A 78 0.74 2.00 -8.31
N PHE A 79 -0.10 2.09 -9.34
CA PHE A 79 -1.53 1.86 -9.22
C PHE A 79 -1.92 0.64 -10.03
N ALA A 80 -2.75 -0.23 -9.47
CA ALA A 80 -3.27 -1.37 -10.20
C ALA A 80 -4.17 -0.87 -11.35
N ALA A 81 -3.98 -1.43 -12.55
CA ALA A 81 -4.78 -1.05 -13.72
C ALA A 81 -6.26 -1.46 -13.55
N GLU A 82 -6.49 -2.66 -13.01
CA GLU A 82 -7.82 -3.24 -12.75
C GLU A 82 -7.73 -4.18 -11.54
N ALA A 83 -8.14 -3.70 -10.38
CA ALA A 83 -8.23 -4.52 -9.17
C ALA A 83 -9.55 -4.26 -8.48
N ALA A 84 -10.59 -4.99 -8.88
CA ALA A 84 -11.81 -5.05 -8.08
C ALA A 84 -11.62 -6.07 -6.94
N GLY A 85 -11.78 -5.64 -5.69
CA GLY A 85 -11.88 -6.54 -4.52
C GLY A 85 -10.57 -6.81 -3.75
N THR A 86 -10.09 -8.05 -3.72
CA THR A 86 -9.11 -8.53 -2.71
C THR A 86 -7.64 -8.21 -3.02
N ARG A 87 -7.32 -7.72 -4.22
CA ARG A 87 -5.94 -7.65 -4.70
C ARG A 87 -5.17 -6.47 -4.09
N TYR A 88 -5.25 -5.29 -4.68
CA TYR A 88 -4.73 -4.01 -4.18
C TYR A 88 -5.04 -2.94 -5.22
N ASP A 89 -5.36 -1.72 -4.79
CA ASP A 89 -5.59 -0.57 -5.68
C ASP A 89 -4.29 0.19 -5.95
N ALA A 90 -3.41 0.28 -4.95
CA ALA A 90 -2.12 0.94 -5.06
C ALA A 90 -1.02 0.17 -4.32
N LEU A 91 0.21 0.30 -4.82
CA LEU A 91 1.42 -0.33 -4.32
C LEU A 91 2.51 0.71 -4.17
N LEU A 92 3.21 0.73 -3.03
CA LEU A 92 4.37 1.58 -2.80
C LEU A 92 5.56 0.73 -2.34
N LYS A 93 6.71 0.87 -2.99
CA LYS A 93 7.97 0.25 -2.53
C LYS A 93 8.47 0.97 -1.28
N LEU A 94 8.60 0.26 -0.16
CA LEU A 94 9.04 0.87 1.10
C LEU A 94 10.55 0.76 1.33
N GLY A 95 11.17 -0.32 0.88
CA GLY A 95 12.57 -0.64 1.14
C GLY A 95 12.88 -2.08 0.72
N ASP A 96 14.05 -2.62 1.06
CA ASP A 96 14.48 -3.91 0.50
C ASP A 96 13.44 -5.01 0.72
N ALA A 97 12.94 -5.52 -0.42
CA ALA A 97 11.90 -6.53 -0.47
C ALA A 97 10.63 -6.26 0.38
N THR A 98 10.33 -4.99 0.70
CA THR A 98 9.14 -4.56 1.44
C THR A 98 8.26 -3.62 0.63
N TYR A 99 6.95 -3.82 0.75
CA TYR A 99 5.95 -3.16 -0.06
C TYR A 99 4.74 -2.77 0.78
N LEU A 100 4.18 -1.60 0.54
CA LEU A 100 2.90 -1.17 1.08
C LEU A 100 1.84 -1.32 0.02
N VAL A 101 0.75 -2.00 0.37
CA VAL A 101 -0.45 -2.08 -0.47
C VAL A 101 -1.57 -1.28 0.17
N PHE A 102 -2.31 -0.55 -0.65
CA PHE A 102 -3.56 0.10 -0.30
C PHE A 102 -4.72 -0.57 -1.02
N ASN A 103 -5.86 -0.64 -0.35
CA ASN A 103 -7.08 -1.23 -0.90
C ASN A 103 -8.31 -0.46 -0.40
N HIS A 104 -9.38 -0.52 -1.18
CA HIS A 104 -10.70 -0.10 -0.76
C HIS A 104 -11.69 -1.27 -0.84
N THR A 105 -12.31 -1.60 0.30
CA THR A 105 -13.22 -2.76 0.37
C THR A 105 -14.54 -2.61 -0.38
N GLY A 106 -14.91 -1.41 -0.84
CA GLY A 106 -16.22 -1.12 -1.43
C GLY A 106 -16.22 -0.40 -2.77
N LYS A 107 -15.08 0.12 -3.23
CA LYS A 107 -14.95 0.81 -4.52
C LYS A 107 -13.71 0.34 -5.24
N ASP A 108 -13.79 0.29 -6.56
CA ASP A 108 -12.62 0.05 -7.41
C ASP A 108 -11.85 1.36 -7.64
N LEU A 109 -10.57 1.26 -7.96
CA LEU A 109 -9.73 2.42 -8.26
C LEU A 109 -10.32 3.37 -9.33
N ALA A 110 -11.05 2.87 -10.32
CA ALA A 110 -11.71 3.70 -11.32
C ALA A 110 -12.76 4.65 -10.69
N ALA A 111 -13.54 4.14 -9.72
CA ALA A 111 -14.51 4.94 -8.99
C ALA A 111 -13.81 5.96 -8.07
N ILE A 112 -12.70 5.56 -7.44
CA ILE A 112 -11.87 6.46 -6.61
C ILE A 112 -11.29 7.60 -7.46
N ARG A 113 -10.75 7.29 -8.65
CA ARG A 113 -10.16 8.28 -9.57
C ARG A 113 -11.16 9.29 -10.11
N ALA A 114 -12.43 8.93 -10.16
CA ALA A 114 -13.51 9.83 -10.57
C ALA A 114 -13.89 10.86 -9.49
N GLU A 115 -13.43 10.67 -8.24
CA GLU A 115 -13.72 11.62 -7.17
C GLU A 115 -12.95 12.94 -7.36
N ALA A 116 -13.64 14.08 -7.21
CA ALA A 116 -13.04 15.41 -7.36
C ALA A 116 -11.82 15.67 -6.46
N LYS A 117 -11.71 14.92 -5.36
CA LYS A 117 -10.64 15.04 -4.36
C LYS A 117 -9.46 14.10 -4.63
N TRP A 118 -9.53 13.26 -5.67
CA TRP A 118 -8.46 12.34 -6.04
C TRP A 118 -7.11 13.04 -6.22
N LEU A 119 -7.08 14.22 -6.83
CA LEU A 119 -5.84 14.98 -7.02
C LEU A 119 -5.16 15.35 -5.68
N ALA A 120 -5.95 15.70 -4.66
CA ALA A 120 -5.42 16.00 -3.32
C ALA A 120 -4.88 14.73 -2.64
N VAL A 121 -5.53 13.59 -2.86
CA VAL A 121 -5.07 12.28 -2.38
C VAL A 121 -3.75 11.89 -3.02
N GLN A 122 -3.61 12.11 -4.34
CA GLN A 122 -2.36 11.87 -5.05
C GLN A 122 -1.21 12.70 -4.46
N GLY A 123 -1.46 13.95 -4.05
CA GLY A 123 -0.48 14.77 -3.34
C GLY A 123 0.01 14.11 -2.05
N VAL A 124 -0.91 13.59 -1.22
CA VAL A 124 -0.56 12.91 0.04
C VAL A 124 0.21 11.60 -0.22
N LEU A 125 -0.18 10.83 -1.23
CA LEU A 125 0.55 9.62 -1.62
C LEU A 125 1.96 9.93 -2.13
N PHE A 126 2.12 11.03 -2.88
CA PHE A 126 3.41 11.49 -3.37
C PHE A 126 4.31 11.94 -2.22
N GLU A 127 3.78 12.71 -1.26
CA GLU A 127 4.52 13.07 -0.04
C GLU A 127 4.97 11.82 0.75
N LEU A 128 4.12 10.80 0.82
CA LEU A 128 4.47 9.52 1.47
C LEU A 128 5.57 8.78 0.69
N SER A 129 5.47 8.73 -0.63
CA SER A 129 6.47 8.15 -1.53
C SER A 129 7.85 8.80 -1.35
N GLU A 130 7.91 10.13 -1.32
CA GLU A 130 9.16 10.88 -1.14
C GLU A 130 9.81 10.60 0.23
N LYS A 131 9.00 10.39 1.28
CA LYS A 131 9.53 9.99 2.60
C LYS A 131 10.25 8.64 2.54
N PHE A 132 9.66 7.65 1.89
CA PHE A 132 10.28 6.32 1.75
C PHE A 132 11.43 6.31 0.75
N ARG A 133 11.41 7.20 -0.24
CA ARG A 133 12.54 7.40 -1.14
C ARG A 133 13.75 8.00 -0.42
N ALA A 134 13.52 8.95 0.47
CA ALA A 134 14.58 9.62 1.24
C ALA A 134 15.11 8.74 2.39
N ASP A 135 14.23 7.98 3.05
CA ASP A 135 14.58 7.14 4.19
C ASP A 135 13.84 5.78 4.12
N PRO A 136 14.32 4.83 3.31
CA PRO A 136 13.62 3.56 3.08
C PRO A 136 13.44 2.74 4.37
N LEU A 137 12.42 1.89 4.38
CA LEU A 137 12.18 0.93 5.45
C LEU A 137 13.30 -0.10 5.50
N VAL A 138 13.98 -0.16 6.63
CA VAL A 138 15.00 -1.17 6.92
C VAL A 138 14.42 -2.13 7.95
N MET A 139 14.43 -3.42 7.61
CA MET A 139 14.10 -4.48 8.55
C MET A 139 15.38 -4.85 9.30
N GLU A 140 15.51 -4.43 10.57
CA GLU A 140 16.57 -4.97 11.44
C GLU A 140 16.33 -6.48 11.62
N GLN A 141 17.38 -7.28 11.40
CA GLN A 141 17.37 -8.73 11.58
C GLN A 141 17.63 -9.14 13.03
#